data_AF-A7T6T2-F1
#
_entry.id   AF-A7T6T2-F1
#
_cell.length_a   1.000
_cell.length_b   1.000
_cell.length_c   1.000
_cell.angle_alpha   90.00
_cell.angle_beta   90.00
_cell.angle_gamma   90.00
#
_symmetry.space_group_name_H-M   'P 1'
#
loop_
_entity.id
_entity.type
_entity.pdbx_description
1 polymer ?
#
loop_
_entity_poly.entity_id
_entity_poly.type
_entity_poly.pdbx_seq_one_letter_code
_entity_poly.pdbx_strand_id
1 'polypeptide(L)'
;MELSLTRSDYLQVGVTSPKTLKLLPSGGKRSTQKVGLYALIEHWNCIVFKTLPSSAISRLSLGGFQGPAQDRIFVASGAEVKGFSKKGKQFLGFDTNLTESIQAM
;
A
#
# COMPACT_ATOMS: atom_id res chain seq x y z
N MET A 1 -24.48 -8.49 21.75
CA MET A 1 -23.03 -8.79 21.78
C MET A 1 -22.30 -7.48 22.02
N GLU A 2 -21.56 -7.40 23.11
CA GLU A 2 -20.71 -6.25 23.41
C GLU A 2 -19.34 -6.48 22.77
N LEU A 3 -18.93 -5.58 21.88
CA LEU A 3 -17.65 -5.68 21.17
C LEU A 3 -16.60 -4.87 21.94
N SER A 4 -15.68 -5.57 22.60
CA SER A 4 -14.57 -4.95 23.32
C SER A 4 -13.31 -4.99 22.46
N LEU A 5 -12.84 -3.83 22.01
CA LEU A 5 -11.59 -3.67 21.27
C LEU A 5 -10.60 -2.87 22.11
N THR A 6 -9.38 -3.37 22.23
CA THR A 6 -8.27 -2.67 22.90
C THR A 6 -7.47 -1.89 21.87
N ARG A 7 -7.08 -0.66 22.22
CA ARG A 7 -6.14 0.11 21.40
C ARG A 7 -4.76 -0.54 21.46
N SER A 8 -4.19 -0.79 20.29
CA SER A 8 -2.79 -1.16 20.12
C SER A 8 -2.18 -0.23 19.09
N ASP A 9 -1.10 0.45 19.43
CA ASP A 9 -0.37 1.32 18.51
C ASP A 9 0.66 0.51 17.71
N TYR A 10 0.77 0.80 16.41
CA TYR A 10 1.70 0.18 15.47
C TYR A 10 2.79 1.17 15.05
N LEU A 11 3.64 0.82 14.09
CA LEU A 11 4.70 1.71 13.61
C LEU A 11 4.13 3.07 13.17
N GLN A 12 4.70 4.14 13.73
CA GLN A 12 4.43 5.49 13.30
C GLN A 12 5.18 5.80 12.00
N VAL A 13 4.44 6.35 11.03
CA VAL A 13 4.97 6.82 9.74
C VAL A 13 4.80 8.33 9.60
N GLY A 14 5.38 8.91 8.54
CA GLY A 14 5.19 10.33 8.20
C GLY A 14 3.75 10.68 7.81
N VAL A 15 3.54 11.94 7.42
CA VAL A 15 2.22 12.44 6.99
C VAL A 15 1.74 11.65 5.78
N THR A 16 0.48 11.21 5.82
CA THR A 16 -0.15 10.41 4.76
C THR A 16 -1.38 11.09 4.20
N SER A 17 -1.62 10.89 2.91
CA SER A 17 -2.85 11.31 2.24
C SER A 17 -4.01 10.37 2.55
N PRO A 18 -5.26 10.79 2.36
CA PRO A 18 -6.41 9.90 2.52
C PRO A 18 -6.28 8.64 1.66
N LYS A 19 -6.74 7.50 2.21
CA LYS A 19 -6.82 6.19 1.52
C LYS A 19 -5.47 5.63 1.04
N THR A 20 -4.35 6.01 1.64
CA THR A 20 -3.03 5.44 1.31
C THR A 20 -2.64 4.22 2.15
N LEU A 21 -3.47 3.83 3.13
CA LEU A 21 -3.32 2.60 3.93
C LEU A 21 -4.23 1.51 3.38
N LYS A 22 -3.65 0.34 3.07
CA LYS A 22 -4.37 -0.86 2.62
C LYS A 22 -3.90 -2.09 3.38
N LEU A 23 -4.76 -3.09 3.48
CA LEU A 23 -4.41 -4.41 4.03
C LEU A 23 -4.17 -5.36 2.86
N LEU A 24 -2.98 -5.94 2.81
CA LEU A 24 -2.65 -6.96 1.84
C LEU A 24 -3.29 -8.29 2.28
N PRO A 25 -4.01 -8.97 1.37
CA PRO A 25 -4.59 -10.25 1.69
C PRO A 25 -3.49 -11.25 2.08
N SER A 26 -3.79 -12.02 3.11
CA SER A 26 -2.99 -13.14 3.53
C SER A 26 -3.53 -14.38 2.83
N GLY A 27 -2.66 -15.18 2.21
CA GLY A 27 -3.08 -16.29 1.33
C GLY A 27 -3.75 -17.47 2.06
N GLY A 28 -4.08 -17.37 3.35
CA GLY A 28 -4.59 -18.46 4.17
C GLY A 28 -5.67 -18.04 5.16
N LYS A 29 -6.55 -18.99 5.51
CA LYS A 29 -7.77 -18.77 6.34
C LYS A 29 -7.55 -18.19 7.75
N ARG A 30 -6.32 -18.11 8.25
CA ARG A 30 -5.98 -17.59 9.61
C ARG A 30 -4.60 -16.93 9.71
N SER A 31 -4.05 -16.40 8.62
CA SER A 31 -2.77 -15.69 8.69
C SER A 31 -2.96 -14.19 8.86
N THR A 32 -2.14 -13.59 9.71
CA THR A 32 -2.06 -12.14 9.88
C THR A 32 -1.80 -11.45 8.54
N GLN A 33 -2.62 -10.44 8.25
CA GLN A 33 -2.51 -9.62 7.05
C GLN A 33 -1.35 -8.64 7.20
N LYS A 34 -0.76 -8.25 6.07
CA LYS A 34 0.30 -7.24 6.05
C LYS A 34 -0.33 -5.88 5.80
N VAL A 35 0.10 -4.85 6.51
CA VAL A 35 -0.35 -3.48 6.24
C VAL A 35 0.53 -2.91 5.14
N GLY A 36 -0.08 -2.47 4.05
CA GLY A 36 0.54 -1.72 2.98
C GLY A 36 0.22 -0.24 3.15
N LEU A 37 1.20 0.51 3.64
CA LEU A 37 1.25 1.96 3.53
C LEU A 37 2.41 2.28 2.59
N TYR A 38 2.43 3.46 1.96
CA TYR A 38 3.56 3.76 1.08
C TYR A 38 4.92 3.56 1.77
N ALA A 39 5.83 2.89 1.04
CA ALA A 39 7.21 2.61 1.43
C ALA A 39 7.34 1.75 2.70
N LEU A 40 6.29 1.04 3.09
CA LEU A 40 6.34 0.21 4.28
C LEU A 40 5.26 -0.86 4.20
N ILE A 41 5.68 -2.07 3.84
CA ILE A 41 4.89 -3.24 4.15
C ILE A 41 5.30 -3.70 5.54
N GLU A 42 4.35 -3.69 6.46
CA GLU A 42 4.55 -4.16 7.83
C GLU A 42 3.99 -5.57 7.99
N HIS A 43 4.74 -6.42 8.68
CA HIS A 43 4.23 -7.67 9.23
C HIS A 43 4.81 -7.85 10.63
N TRP A 44 3.95 -7.89 11.66
CA TRP A 44 4.37 -7.99 13.06
C TRP A 44 5.49 -7.00 13.45
N ASN A 45 5.31 -5.71 13.14
CA ASN A 45 6.28 -4.63 13.41
C ASN A 45 7.64 -4.78 12.69
N CYS A 46 7.71 -5.59 11.63
CA CYS A 46 8.89 -5.69 10.78
C CYS A 46 8.63 -5.06 9.41
N ILE A 47 9.55 -4.20 8.99
CA ILE A 47 9.55 -3.54 7.68
C ILE A 47 9.98 -4.56 6.62
N VAL A 48 9.07 -4.96 5.74
CA VAL A 48 9.34 -5.89 4.65
C VAL A 48 10.07 -5.21 3.49
N PHE A 49 9.70 -3.99 3.12
CA PHE A 49 10.47 -3.15 2.20
C PHE A 49 10.11 -1.67 2.33
N LYS A 50 11.03 -0.80 1.87
CA LYS A 50 10.85 0.64 1.77
C LYS A 50 11.35 1.18 0.44
N THR A 51 10.59 2.05 -0.20
CA THR A 51 10.98 2.74 -1.44
C THR A 51 11.71 4.04 -1.12
N LEU A 52 12.49 4.53 -2.08
CA LEU A 52 13.17 5.82 -1.95
C LEU A 52 12.14 6.97 -1.86
N PRO A 53 12.49 8.08 -1.18
CA PRO A 53 11.68 9.29 -1.20
C PRO A 53 11.43 9.75 -2.63
N SER A 54 10.17 10.08 -2.93
CA SER A 54 9.73 10.62 -4.21
C SER A 54 8.65 11.66 -3.91
N SER A 55 7.96 12.15 -4.95
CA SER A 55 6.84 13.07 -4.80
C SER A 55 5.76 12.50 -3.88
N ALA A 56 5.00 13.39 -3.24
CA ALA A 56 3.94 13.00 -2.32
C ALA A 56 2.92 12.06 -2.99
N ILE A 57 2.38 11.15 -2.20
CA ILE A 57 1.43 10.15 -2.71
C ILE A 57 0.04 10.59 -2.42
N SER A 58 -0.73 10.62 -3.48
CA SER A 58 -2.13 10.96 -3.44
C SER A 58 -2.99 9.72 -3.18
N ARG A 59 -2.66 8.57 -3.77
CA ARG A 59 -3.48 7.34 -3.70
C ARG A 59 -2.67 6.05 -3.72
N LEU A 60 -3.21 5.02 -3.06
CA LEU A 60 -2.73 3.65 -3.09
C LEU A 60 -3.90 2.70 -3.39
N SER A 61 -3.71 1.81 -4.36
CA SER A 61 -4.68 0.78 -4.72
C SER A 61 -4.02 -0.60 -4.74
N LEU A 62 -4.78 -1.62 -4.38
CA LEU A 62 -4.35 -3.01 -4.52
C LEU A 62 -5.00 -3.59 -5.75
N GLY A 63 -4.22 -4.33 -6.55
CA GLY A 63 -4.73 -5.02 -7.73
C GLY A 63 -4.07 -6.38 -7.90
N GLY A 64 -4.55 -7.10 -8.91
CA GLY A 64 -4.14 -8.48 -9.19
C GLY A 64 -5.27 -9.23 -9.87
N PHE A 65 -4.91 -10.33 -10.54
CA PHE A 65 -5.89 -11.21 -11.17
C PHE A 65 -6.62 -12.04 -10.10
N GLN A 66 -7.89 -12.39 -10.33
CA GLN A 66 -8.84 -12.94 -9.36
C GLN A 66 -8.24 -13.93 -8.34
N GLY A 67 -8.64 -13.78 -7.07
CA GLY A 67 -8.32 -14.72 -5.99
C GLY A 67 -7.24 -14.21 -5.02
N PRO A 68 -6.52 -15.10 -4.29
CA PRO A 68 -5.53 -14.74 -3.27
C PRO A 68 -4.27 -14.04 -3.83
N ALA A 69 -4.28 -13.62 -5.10
CA ALA A 69 -3.17 -13.00 -5.84
C ALA A 69 -3.32 -11.47 -6.04
N GLN A 70 -4.09 -10.78 -5.19
CA GLN A 70 -4.05 -9.30 -5.08
C GLN A 70 -2.76 -8.83 -4.38
N ASP A 71 -1.62 -9.27 -4.89
CA ASP A 71 -0.28 -8.99 -4.34
C ASP A 71 0.43 -7.84 -5.09
N ARG A 72 -0.30 -7.12 -5.95
CA ARG A 72 0.22 -5.95 -6.69
C ARG A 72 -0.28 -4.67 -6.04
N ILE A 73 0.65 -3.80 -5.73
CA ILE A 73 0.43 -2.51 -5.07
C ILE A 73 0.64 -1.44 -6.12
N PHE A 74 -0.37 -0.60 -6.34
CA PHE A 74 -0.31 0.52 -7.27
C PHE A 74 -0.33 1.82 -6.48
N VAL A 75 0.59 2.73 -6.81
CA VAL A 75 0.79 3.99 -6.10
C VAL A 75 0.76 5.12 -7.11
N ALA A 76 -0.06 6.13 -6.85
CA ALA A 76 -0.05 7.39 -7.59
C ALA A 76 0.82 8.41 -6.87
N SER A 77 1.76 9.00 -7.60
CA SER A 77 2.64 10.05 -7.12
C SER A 77 2.82 11.06 -8.25
N GLY A 78 2.34 12.30 -8.06
CA GLY A 78 2.25 13.25 -9.16
C GLY A 78 1.33 12.75 -10.29
N ALA A 79 1.83 12.79 -11.53
CA ALA A 79 1.16 12.27 -12.73
C ALA A 79 1.59 10.83 -13.08
N GLU A 80 2.35 10.16 -12.21
CA GLU A 80 2.85 8.81 -12.45
C GLU A 80 2.12 7.77 -11.59
N VAL A 81 1.94 6.58 -12.16
CA VAL A 81 1.48 5.38 -11.46
C VAL A 81 2.62 4.36 -11.42
N LYS A 82 3.02 3.96 -10.22
CA LYS A 82 4.07 2.95 -9.97
C LYS A 82 3.45 1.69 -9.40
N GLY A 83 3.86 0.53 -9.92
CA GLY A 83 3.39 -0.78 -9.48
C GLY A 83 4.50 -1.56 -8.79
N PHE A 84 4.23 -2.07 -7.59
CA PHE A 84 5.15 -2.85 -6.76
C PHE A 84 4.56 -4.22 -6.43
N SER A 85 5.40 -5.24 -6.41
CA SER A 85 5.04 -6.54 -5.82
C SER A 85 5.03 -6.46 -4.29
N LYS A 86 4.37 -7.42 -3.62
CA LYS A 86 4.45 -7.64 -2.17
C LYS A 86 5.87 -7.73 -1.59
N LYS A 87 6.88 -8.02 -2.42
CA LYS A 87 8.30 -8.08 -2.02
C LYS A 87 9.05 -6.76 -2.28
N GLY A 88 8.41 -5.74 -2.85
CA GLY A 88 9.00 -4.43 -3.10
C GLY A 88 9.63 -4.25 -4.48
N LYS A 89 9.65 -5.29 -5.32
CA LYS A 89 10.10 -5.14 -6.71
C LYS A 89 9.10 -4.29 -7.50
N GLN A 90 9.56 -3.17 -8.06
CA GLN A 90 8.80 -2.38 -9.02
C GLN A 90 8.66 -3.18 -10.32
N PHE A 91 7.44 -3.28 -10.85
CA PHE A 91 7.14 -3.97 -12.11
C PHE A 91 6.43 -3.06 -13.13
N LEU A 92 5.93 -1.91 -12.69
CA LEU A 92 5.24 -0.94 -13.53
C LEU A 92 5.70 0.48 -13.17
N GLY A 93 5.96 1.28 -14.19
CA GLY A 93 6.03 2.73 -14.13
C GLY A 93 5.26 3.27 -15.33
N PHE A 94 4.18 4.00 -15.08
CA PHE A 94 3.29 4.51 -16.10
C PHE A 94 3.13 6.01 -15.90
N ASP A 95 3.57 6.79 -16.89
CA ASP A 95 3.36 8.23 -16.91
C ASP A 95 2.03 8.53 -17.62
N THR A 96 1.12 9.19 -16.91
CA THR A 96 -0.21 9.52 -17.44
C THR A 96 -0.20 10.76 -18.34
N ASN A 97 0.92 11.49 -18.41
CA ASN A 97 1.08 12.79 -19.06
C ASN A 97 0.03 13.83 -18.65
N LEU A 98 -0.54 13.69 -17.45
CA LEU A 98 -1.42 14.69 -16.86
C LEU A 98 -0.60 15.89 -16.38
N THR A 99 -1.13 17.09 -16.54
CA THR A 99 -0.53 18.32 -16.00
C THR A 99 -0.65 18.37 -14.47
N GLU A 100 -1.71 17.78 -13.93
CA GLU A 100 -2.02 17.78 -12.51
C GLU A 100 -1.75 16.42 -11.86
N SER A 101 -1.63 16.41 -10.53
CA SER A 101 -1.44 15.18 -9.77
C SER A 101 -2.71 14.34 -9.72
N ILE A 102 -2.58 13.04 -9.91
CA ILE A 102 -3.68 12.07 -9.85
C ILE A 102 -4.32 12.10 -8.46
N GLN A 103 -5.62 12.39 -8.35
CA GLN A 103 -6.32 12.44 -7.05
C GLN A 103 -7.21 11.22 -6.77
N ALA A 104 -7.41 10.32 -7.74
CA ALA A 104 -8.22 9.11 -7.59
C ALA A 104 -7.77 8.03 -8.59
N MET A 105 -7.79 6.77 -8.14
CA MET A 105 -7.53 5.55 -8.92
C MET A 105 -8.37 4.41 -8.37
#